data_AF-M5BNB9-F1
#
_entry.id   AF-M5BNB9-F1
#
_cell.length_a   1.000
_cell.length_b   1.000
_cell.length_c   1.000
_cell.angle_alpha   90.00
_cell.angle_beta   90.00
_cell.angle_gamma   90.00
#
_symmetry.space_group_name_H-M   'P 1'
#
loop_
_entity.id
_entity.type
_entity.pdbx_description
1 polymer ?
#
loop_
_entity_poly.entity_id
_entity_poly.type
_entity_poly.pdbx_seq_one_letter_code
_entity_poly.pdbx_strand_id
1 'polypeptide(L)'
;MKTRAQPPDVFVKDQPTQAIGAEEPIAVFLRRVSAKDVKIIFWFVAEVDESSPHQKGTQIGSEAYETRFVDANEVLEVLTYVCDRDVVAKALELYRETYPSN
;
A
#
# COMPACT_ATOMS: atom_id res chain seq x y z
N MET A 1 1.57 -2.38 16.90
CA MET A 1 1.07 -3.78 16.99
C MET A 1 2.05 -4.71 16.26
N LYS A 2 2.04 -6.03 16.49
CA LYS A 2 2.87 -6.98 15.72
C LYS A 2 2.09 -7.42 14.48
N THR A 3 2.62 -7.19 13.28
CA THR A 3 2.00 -7.63 12.01
C THR A 3 2.87 -8.66 11.29
N ARG A 4 2.29 -9.33 10.29
CA ARG A 4 2.98 -10.23 9.36
C ARG A 4 3.54 -9.54 8.10
N ALA A 5 3.39 -8.22 8.00
CA ALA A 5 4.00 -7.43 6.92
C ALA A 5 5.53 -7.44 7.00
N GLN A 6 6.20 -7.45 5.84
CA GLN A 6 7.67 -7.47 5.75
C GLN A 6 8.24 -6.05 5.97
N PRO A 7 9.45 -5.93 6.55
CA PRO A 7 10.19 -4.67 6.51
C PRO A 7 10.45 -4.23 5.06
N PRO A 8 10.67 -2.92 4.81
CA PRO A 8 11.14 -2.44 3.50
C PRO A 8 12.37 -3.22 3.04
N ASP A 9 12.47 -3.49 1.73
CA ASP A 9 13.59 -4.17 1.05
C ASP A 9 13.87 -5.62 1.48
N VAL A 10 12.96 -6.24 2.24
CA VAL A 10 13.09 -7.64 2.67
C VAL A 10 12.08 -8.50 1.92
N PHE A 11 12.54 -9.19 0.86
CA PHE A 11 11.72 -10.21 0.18
C PHE A 11 11.97 -11.59 0.79
N VAL A 12 11.02 -12.08 1.60
CA VAL A 12 11.02 -13.49 2.05
C VAL A 12 9.82 -14.19 1.45
N LYS A 13 10.05 -15.01 0.43
CA LYS A 13 8.99 -15.80 -0.19
C LYS A 13 8.47 -16.83 0.82
N ASP A 14 7.15 -16.82 1.02
CA ASP A 14 6.39 -17.85 1.75
C ASP A 14 6.80 -18.06 3.23
N GLN A 15 7.35 -17.04 3.91
CA GLN A 15 7.60 -17.09 5.37
C GLN A 15 6.93 -15.92 6.10
N PRO A 16 6.19 -16.19 7.21
CA PRO A 16 5.65 -15.12 8.04
C PRO A 16 6.78 -14.44 8.82
N THR A 17 6.95 -13.13 8.61
CA THR A 17 7.86 -12.29 9.40
C THR A 17 7.07 -11.47 10.43
N GLN A 18 7.73 -10.87 11.43
CA GLN A 18 7.09 -9.93 12.37
C GLN A 18 7.64 -8.52 12.10
N ALA A 19 6.75 -7.55 11.82
CA ALA A 19 7.12 -6.14 11.80
C ALA A 19 6.66 -5.44 13.09
N ILE A 20 7.53 -4.55 13.59
CA ILE A 20 7.32 -3.73 14.79
C ILE A 20 6.69 -2.40 14.35
N GLY A 21 5.68 -1.94 15.07
CA GLY A 21 5.09 -0.61 14.86
C GLY A 21 3.97 -0.56 13.81
N ALA A 22 3.61 -1.68 13.19
CA ALA A 22 2.50 -1.69 12.25
C ALA A 22 1.15 -1.53 12.97
N GLU A 23 0.23 -0.85 12.30
CA GLU A 23 -1.15 -0.61 12.74
C GLU A 23 -2.13 -1.51 12.00
N GLU A 24 -3.44 -1.32 12.19
CA GLU A 24 -4.46 -2.08 11.45
C GLU A 24 -4.52 -1.64 9.98
N PRO A 25 -4.69 -2.58 9.03
CA PRO A 25 -4.87 -2.22 7.64
C PRO A 25 -6.21 -1.50 7.42
N ILE A 26 -6.23 -0.51 6.54
CA ILE A 26 -7.46 0.17 6.14
C ILE A 26 -8.34 -0.69 5.22
N ALA A 27 -7.74 -1.69 4.56
CA ALA A 27 -8.42 -2.66 3.72
C ALA A 27 -7.63 -3.96 3.58
N VAL A 28 -8.34 -5.08 3.41
CA VAL A 28 -7.75 -6.39 3.10
C VAL A 28 -8.42 -6.97 1.87
N PHE A 29 -7.64 -7.24 0.83
CA PHE A 29 -8.13 -7.82 -0.41
C PHE A 29 -7.69 -9.27 -0.57
N LEU A 30 -8.63 -10.09 -1.04
CA LEU A 30 -8.37 -11.46 -1.48
C LEU A 30 -8.56 -11.52 -3.00
N ARG A 31 -7.47 -11.70 -3.75
CA ARG A 31 -7.50 -11.84 -5.20
C ARG A 31 -7.13 -13.25 -5.60
N ARG A 32 -7.95 -13.90 -6.42
CA ARG A 32 -7.58 -15.16 -7.05
C ARG A 32 -6.63 -14.88 -8.22
N VAL A 33 -5.45 -15.49 -8.22
CA VAL A 33 -4.43 -15.29 -9.27
C VAL A 33 -4.26 -16.52 -10.17
N SER A 34 -4.70 -17.70 -9.71
CA SER A 34 -4.80 -18.91 -10.53
C SER A 34 -5.90 -19.85 -10.00
N ALA A 35 -6.05 -21.03 -10.61
CA ALA A 35 -6.98 -22.05 -10.14
C ALA A 35 -6.68 -22.51 -8.70
N LYS A 36 -5.42 -22.46 -8.25
CA LYS A 36 -5.02 -22.91 -6.90
C LYS A 36 -4.34 -21.82 -6.07
N ASP A 37 -4.11 -20.65 -6.65
CA ASP A 37 -3.35 -19.57 -6.01
C ASP A 37 -4.23 -18.36 -5.72
N VAL A 38 -4.04 -17.82 -4.52
CA VAL A 38 -4.65 -16.57 -4.07
C VAL A 38 -3.56 -15.63 -3.58
N LYS A 39 -3.74 -14.34 -3.85
CA LYS A 39 -2.97 -13.25 -3.27
C LYS A 39 -3.85 -12.57 -2.21
N ILE A 40 -3.31 -12.45 -1.00
CA ILE A 40 -3.90 -11.62 0.06
C ILE A 40 -3.08 -10.33 0.13
N ILE A 41 -3.74 -9.19 0.09
CA ILE A 41 -3.11 -7.86 0.10
C ILE A 41 -3.65 -7.09 1.29
N PHE A 42 -2.76 -6.55 2.11
CA PHE A 42 -3.09 -5.69 3.25
C PHE A 42 -2.67 -4.27 2.91
N TRP A 43 -3.60 -3.34 2.99
CA TRP A 43 -3.37 -1.94 2.64
C TRP A 43 -3.26 -1.08 3.89
N PHE A 44 -2.25 -0.23 3.91
CA PHE A 44 -1.96 0.70 5.00
C PHE A 44 -1.82 2.12 4.43
N VAL A 45 -2.04 3.12 5.27
CA VAL A 45 -1.75 4.52 4.96
C VAL A 45 -0.51 4.92 5.74
N ALA A 46 0.38 5.67 5.09
CA ALA A 46 1.58 6.21 5.71
C ALA A 46 1.72 7.69 5.37
N GLU A 47 2.16 8.46 6.34
CA GLU A 47 2.66 9.81 6.13
C GLU A 47 4.12 9.73 5.67
N VAL A 48 4.46 10.50 4.64
CA VAL A 48 5.81 10.53 4.07
C VAL A 48 6.30 11.95 3.94
N ASP A 49 7.61 12.14 4.10
CA ASP A 49 8.26 13.42 3.83
C ASP A 49 8.60 13.52 2.34
N GLU A 50 7.90 14.40 1.61
CA GLU A 50 8.10 14.61 0.17
C GLU A 50 9.50 15.16 -0.18
N SER A 51 10.22 15.73 0.80
CA SER A 51 11.60 16.21 0.60
C SER A 51 12.64 15.10 0.69
N SER A 52 12.26 13.93 1.23
CA SER A 52 13.16 12.79 1.34
C SER A 52 13.48 12.21 -0.05
N PRO A 53 14.75 11.86 -0.33
CA PRO A 53 15.15 11.38 -1.64
C PRO A 53 14.52 10.03 -1.97
N HIS A 54 14.04 9.89 -3.21
CA HIS A 54 13.51 8.63 -3.70
C HIS A 54 14.55 7.51 -3.64
N GLN A 55 14.24 6.44 -2.91
CA GLN A 55 15.11 5.27 -2.78
C GLN A 55 14.87 4.30 -3.93
N LYS A 56 15.94 4.00 -4.68
CA LYS A 56 15.92 3.07 -5.83
C LYS A 56 16.32 1.66 -5.40
N GLY A 57 15.87 0.67 -6.17
CA GLY A 57 16.25 -0.74 -5.95
C GLY A 57 15.44 -1.44 -4.86
N THR A 58 14.35 -0.82 -4.42
CA THR A 58 13.44 -1.32 -3.37
C THR A 58 12.34 -2.23 -3.91
N GLN A 59 12.07 -2.15 -5.21
CA GLN A 59 11.11 -3.02 -5.90
C GLN A 59 11.66 -4.44 -6.04
N ILE A 60 10.79 -5.45 -5.91
CA ILE A 60 11.19 -6.84 -6.16
C ILE A 60 11.38 -7.04 -7.67
N GLY A 61 12.22 -8.00 -8.09
CA GLY A 61 12.61 -8.16 -9.50
C GLY A 61 11.47 -8.44 -10.50
N SER A 62 10.26 -8.72 -10.02
CA SER A 62 9.05 -8.86 -10.83
C SER A 62 8.23 -7.56 -11.00
N GLU A 63 8.64 -6.49 -10.33
CA GLU A 63 7.96 -5.19 -10.30
C GLU A 63 8.72 -4.16 -11.13
N ALA A 64 7.96 -3.30 -11.80
CA ALA A 64 8.47 -2.19 -12.61
C ALA A 64 7.47 -1.02 -12.54
N TYR A 65 7.11 -0.64 -11.31
CA TYR A 65 6.18 0.44 -11.04
C TYR A 65 6.87 1.81 -11.08
N GLU A 66 6.13 2.81 -11.52
CA GLU A 66 6.51 4.21 -11.39
C GLU A 66 6.05 4.72 -10.02
N THR A 67 6.91 5.46 -9.32
CA THR A 67 6.54 6.16 -8.07
C THR A 67 6.56 7.65 -8.33
N ARG A 68 5.45 8.33 -8.06
CA ARG A 68 5.31 9.78 -8.14
C ARG A 68 4.27 10.30 -7.16
N PHE A 69 4.43 11.55 -6.73
CA PHE A 69 3.40 12.27 -6.00
C PHE A 69 2.32 12.79 -6.96
N VAL A 70 1.07 12.74 -6.52
CA VAL A 70 -0.12 13.13 -7.30
C VAL A 70 -1.07 13.87 -6.36
N ASP A 71 -1.77 14.87 -6.87
CA ASP A 71 -2.82 15.56 -6.10
C ASP A 71 -3.92 14.56 -5.69
N ALA A 72 -4.38 14.68 -4.45
CA ALA A 72 -5.39 13.80 -3.88
C ALA A 72 -6.72 13.81 -4.65
N ASN A 73 -7.04 14.89 -5.36
CA ASN A 73 -8.25 15.01 -6.16
C ASN A 73 -8.13 14.37 -7.55
N GLU A 74 -6.90 14.14 -8.02
CA GLU A 74 -6.60 13.59 -9.35
C GLU A 74 -6.19 12.11 -9.30
N VAL A 75 -5.80 11.60 -8.13
CA VAL A 75 -5.18 10.28 -7.97
C VAL A 75 -6.04 9.12 -8.52
N LEU A 76 -7.37 9.20 -8.42
CA LEU A 76 -8.26 8.15 -8.89
C LEU A 76 -8.32 8.04 -10.42
N GLU A 77 -7.98 9.10 -11.14
CA GLU A 77 -7.91 9.11 -12.61
C GLU A 77 -6.60 8.50 -13.12
N VAL A 78 -5.55 8.54 -12.29
CA VAL A 78 -4.22 8.04 -12.61
C VAL A 78 -4.09 6.53 -12.43
N LEU A 79 -4.74 5.96 -11.42
CA LEU A 79 -4.56 4.55 -11.07
C LEU A 79 -5.13 3.62 -12.14
N THR A 80 -4.35 2.63 -12.56
CA THR A 80 -4.73 1.69 -13.63
C THR A 80 -5.81 0.70 -13.19
N TYR A 81 -5.71 0.16 -11.97
CA TYR A 81 -6.57 -0.93 -11.52
C TYR A 81 -7.72 -0.42 -10.66
N VAL A 82 -8.94 -0.92 -10.93
CA VAL A 82 -10.15 -0.56 -10.18
C VAL A 82 -10.00 -0.83 -8.68
N CYS A 83 -9.43 -1.99 -8.32
CA CYS A 83 -9.23 -2.33 -6.91
C CYS A 83 -8.35 -1.31 -6.18
N ASP A 84 -7.32 -0.79 -6.85
CA ASP A 84 -6.43 0.22 -6.25
C ASP A 84 -7.17 1.54 -6.06
N ARG A 85 -8.04 1.92 -7.01
CA ARG A 85 -8.94 3.08 -6.87
C ARG A 85 -9.87 2.94 -5.67
N ASP A 86 -10.45 1.75 -5.46
CA ASP A 86 -11.35 1.49 -4.34
C ASP A 86 -10.65 1.68 -2.98
N VAL A 87 -9.43 1.18 -2.83
CA VAL A 87 -8.63 1.36 -1.60
C VAL A 87 -8.28 2.82 -1.39
N VAL A 88 -7.79 3.49 -2.44
CA VAL A 88 -7.36 4.90 -2.33
C VAL A 88 -8.55 5.81 -2.03
N ALA A 89 -9.72 5.55 -2.62
CA ALA A 89 -10.94 6.26 -2.27
C ALA A 89 -11.28 6.09 -0.78
N LYS A 90 -11.18 4.87 -0.24
CA LYS A 90 -11.38 4.62 1.20
C LYS A 90 -10.32 5.30 2.07
N ALA A 91 -9.07 5.32 1.63
CA ALA A 91 -7.99 6.02 2.34
C ALA A 91 -8.26 7.53 2.44
N LEU A 92 -8.71 8.15 1.34
CA LEU A 92 -9.05 9.57 1.29
C LEU A 92 -10.27 9.89 2.17
N GLU A 93 -11.29 9.03 2.17
CA GLU A 93 -12.44 9.13 3.08
C GLU A 93 -11.99 9.13 4.54
N LEU A 94 -11.24 8.11 4.95
CA LEU A 94 -10.73 7.97 6.33
C LEU A 94 -9.85 9.16 6.74
N TYR A 95 -8.98 9.63 5.85
CA TYR A 95 -8.14 10.80 6.11
C TYR A 95 -8.99 12.05 6.37
N ARG A 96 -9.99 12.33 5.55
CA ARG A 96 -10.89 13.48 5.70
C ARG A 96 -11.75 13.41 6.97
N GLU A 97 -12.17 12.21 7.37
CA GLU A 97 -12.91 11.99 8.61
C GLU A 97 -12.03 12.14 9.86
N THR A 98 -10.76 11.72 9.77
CA THR A 98 -9.81 11.79 10.89
C THR A 98 -9.24 13.20 11.07
N TYR A 99 -9.01 13.90 9.97
CA TYR A 99 -8.49 15.26 9.92
C TYR A 99 -9.49 16.19 9.22
N PRO A 100 -10.70 16.39 9.78
CA PRO A 100 -11.64 17.36 9.25
C PRO A 100 -10.95 18.73 9.35
N SER A 101 -10.94 19.46 8.23
CA SER A 101 -10.24 20.73 8.08
C SER A 101 -10.43 21.64 9.31
N ASN A 102 -9.32 22.16 9.86
CA ASN A 102 -9.36 23.31 10.77
C ASN A 102 -9.98 24.53 10.08
#